data_AF-A0A182K0T3-F1
#
_entry.id   AF-A0A182K0T3-F1
#
_cell.length_a   1.000
_cell.length_b   1.000
_cell.length_c   1.000
_cell.angle_alpha   90.00
_cell.angle_beta   90.00
_cell.angle_gamma   90.00
#
_symmetry.space_group_name_H-M   'P 1'
#
loop_
_entity.id
_entity.type
_entity.pdbx_description
1 polymer ?
#
loop_
_entity_poly.entity_id
_entity_poly.type
_entity_poly.pdbx_seq_one_letter_code
_entity_poly.pdbx_strand_id
1 'polypeptide(L)'
;MACNLSFVLIAACALLASGVRAAPSKTAIKPRSEELRDAIEEYRVRFDELHKEKDQFLQFARTGLWASVRGMNEEVLQDLGETRNNVEYGFDDVRLEISLLIVEGNHNEQCLLDLVYEIVREKVQLGDEISRCADDANDAKDALPESFYEFLNLLQRLSNAIAETTLYTFVGQNSVTDPERHLEYLQESFAETDRAWTQEALPLVQFELDAMEYNRPLIVADTAQCLQVINDKQQAFEDSIRQRIPSCL
;
A
#
# COMPACT_ATOMS: atom_id res chain seq x y z
N MET A 1 -31.62 -52.12 -6.54
CA MET A 1 -32.42 -51.98 -5.30
C MET A 1 -33.33 -50.77 -5.47
N ALA A 2 -34.62 -50.99 -5.20
CA ALA A 2 -35.81 -50.12 -5.17
C ALA A 2 -35.64 -48.62 -5.50
N CYS A 3 -36.36 -48.03 -6.48
CA CYS A 3 -37.83 -47.82 -6.60
C CYS A 3 -38.37 -46.91 -5.48
N ASN A 4 -39.08 -45.78 -5.70
CA ASN A 4 -40.28 -45.52 -6.52
C ASN A 4 -40.43 -43.99 -6.76
N LEU A 5 -40.81 -43.47 -7.94
CA LEU A 5 -42.16 -43.40 -8.57
C LEU A 5 -43.17 -42.60 -7.69
N SER A 6 -44.07 -41.72 -8.16
CA SER A 6 -44.45 -41.20 -9.47
C SER A 6 -45.53 -40.10 -9.28
N PHE A 7 -45.61 -39.18 -10.26
CA PHE A 7 -46.82 -38.56 -10.85
C PHE A 7 -48.23 -38.93 -10.33
N VAL A 8 -49.09 -37.91 -10.19
CA VAL A 8 -50.54 -37.77 -10.59
C VAL A 8 -50.91 -36.29 -10.28
N LEU A 9 -51.18 -35.31 -11.17
CA LEU A 9 -52.16 -35.08 -12.26
C LEU A 9 -53.64 -35.06 -11.83
N ILE A 10 -54.47 -34.22 -12.50
CA ILE A 10 -55.94 -34.03 -12.39
C ILE A 10 -56.33 -32.83 -11.51
N ALA A 11 -56.50 -31.62 -12.04
CA ALA A 11 -57.57 -31.09 -12.91
C ALA A 11 -58.79 -30.52 -12.14
N ALA A 12 -59.40 -29.52 -12.76
CA ALA A 12 -60.70 -28.90 -12.48
C ALA A 12 -60.75 -27.83 -11.36
N CYS A 13 -60.64 -26.56 -11.78
CA CYS A 13 -61.64 -25.52 -11.47
C CYS A 13 -61.34 -24.23 -12.26
N ALA A 14 -61.36 -24.33 -13.59
CA ALA A 14 -61.87 -23.24 -14.42
C ALA A 14 -63.35 -23.57 -14.68
N LEU A 15 -64.22 -22.57 -14.54
CA LEU A 15 -65.70 -22.57 -14.68
C LEU A 15 -66.50 -22.58 -13.37
N LEU A 16 -66.41 -21.48 -12.61
CA LEU A 16 -67.62 -20.81 -12.09
C LEU A 16 -67.49 -19.31 -12.36
N ALA A 17 -67.74 -18.94 -13.61
CA ALA A 17 -68.19 -17.60 -13.95
C ALA A 17 -69.73 -17.61 -13.93
N SER A 18 -70.34 -16.95 -12.94
CA SER A 18 -71.60 -16.20 -13.10
C SER A 18 -72.05 -15.55 -11.79
N GLY A 19 -71.96 -14.21 -11.75
CA GLY A 19 -72.46 -13.35 -10.68
C GLY A 19 -71.43 -13.19 -9.57
N VAL A 20 -70.69 -12.09 -9.46
CA VAL A 20 -71.17 -10.73 -9.26
C VAL A 20 -70.15 -9.76 -9.87
N ARG A 21 -70.65 -8.70 -10.53
CA ARG A 21 -69.87 -7.52 -10.94
C ARG A 21 -69.02 -7.01 -9.75
N ALA A 22 -67.72 -7.26 -9.77
CA ALA A 22 -66.75 -6.47 -9.03
C ALA A 22 -65.86 -5.80 -10.08
N ALA A 23 -65.92 -4.47 -10.08
CA ALA A 23 -65.12 -3.58 -10.93
C ALA A 23 -63.62 -3.99 -10.90
N PRO A 24 -62.81 -3.63 -11.92
CA PRO A 24 -61.37 -3.75 -11.79
C PRO A 24 -60.97 -3.08 -10.48
N SER A 25 -60.49 -3.87 -9.52
CA SER A 25 -59.97 -3.33 -8.28
C SER A 25 -58.86 -2.39 -8.72
N LYS A 26 -59.09 -1.09 -8.55
CA LYS A 26 -58.06 -0.07 -8.68
C LYS A 26 -56.81 -0.66 -8.01
N THR A 27 -55.74 -0.86 -8.77
CA THR A 27 -54.41 -0.92 -8.19
C THR A 27 -54.37 0.24 -7.21
N ALA A 28 -54.31 -0.07 -5.92
CA ALA A 28 -54.32 0.96 -4.90
C ALA A 28 -53.11 1.85 -5.22
N ILE A 29 -53.38 3.06 -5.69
CA ILE A 29 -52.35 4.07 -5.91
C ILE A 29 -51.72 4.23 -4.53
N LYS A 30 -50.46 3.79 -4.40
CA LYS A 30 -49.74 3.93 -3.13
C LYS A 30 -49.77 5.41 -2.76
N PRO A 31 -49.99 5.78 -1.49
CA PRO A 31 -49.79 7.14 -1.06
C PRO A 31 -48.39 7.59 -1.50
N ARG A 32 -48.26 8.78 -2.08
CA ARG A 32 -46.99 9.31 -2.62
C ARG A 32 -45.84 9.32 -1.58
N SER A 33 -46.19 9.34 -0.29
CA SER A 33 -45.27 9.21 0.84
C SER A 33 -44.72 7.79 1.03
N GLU A 34 -45.47 6.77 0.64
CA GLU A 34 -45.05 5.36 0.68
C GLU A 34 -44.06 5.07 -0.45
N GLU A 35 -44.27 5.62 -1.65
CA GLU A 35 -43.35 5.51 -2.79
C GLU A 35 -42.00 6.20 -2.50
N LEU A 36 -42.02 7.40 -1.92
CA LEU A 36 -40.79 8.08 -1.48
C LEU A 36 -40.06 7.27 -0.40
N ARG A 37 -40.79 6.70 0.57
CA ARG A 37 -40.18 5.91 1.65
C ARG A 37 -39.52 4.63 1.12
N ASP A 38 -40.18 3.93 0.20
CA ASP A 38 -39.63 2.73 -0.43
C ASP A 38 -38.36 3.08 -1.22
N ALA A 39 -38.36 4.19 -1.95
CA ALA A 39 -37.20 4.64 -2.70
C ALA A 39 -36.04 5.12 -1.81
N ILE A 40 -36.32 5.83 -0.70
CA ILE A 40 -35.29 6.20 0.28
C ILE A 40 -34.61 4.95 0.83
N GLU A 41 -35.39 3.92 1.19
CA GLU A 41 -34.83 2.68 1.72
C GLU A 41 -34.01 1.93 0.66
N GLU A 42 -34.47 1.90 -0.60
CA GLU A 42 -33.69 1.37 -1.71
C GLU A 42 -32.35 2.09 -1.85
N TYR A 43 -32.35 3.43 -1.91
CA TYR A 43 -31.11 4.20 -2.03
C TYR A 43 -30.24 4.08 -0.79
N ARG A 44 -30.80 3.97 0.41
CA ARG A 44 -30.05 3.73 1.64
C ARG A 44 -29.24 2.45 1.54
N VAL A 45 -29.86 1.36 1.08
CA VAL A 45 -29.16 0.08 0.84
C VAL A 45 -28.09 0.25 -0.23
N ARG A 46 -28.40 0.89 -1.36
CA ARG A 46 -27.43 1.07 -2.45
C ARG A 46 -26.22 1.90 -2.04
N PHE A 47 -26.41 2.99 -1.30
CA PHE A 47 -25.31 3.80 -0.77
C PHE A 47 -24.48 3.03 0.27
N ASP A 48 -25.11 2.21 1.12
CA ASP A 48 -24.40 1.34 2.07
C ASP A 48 -23.57 0.26 1.36
N GLU A 49 -24.11 -0.35 0.31
CA GLU A 49 -23.38 -1.30 -0.55
C GLU A 49 -22.21 -0.61 -1.28
N LEU A 50 -22.44 0.57 -1.86
CA LEU A 50 -21.40 1.36 -2.52
C LEU A 50 -20.29 1.72 -1.54
N HIS A 51 -20.63 2.21 -0.33
CA HIS A 51 -19.67 2.48 0.73
C HIS A 51 -18.83 1.25 1.06
N LYS A 52 -19.45 0.09 1.31
CA LYS A 52 -18.73 -1.15 1.62
C LYS A 52 -17.76 -1.57 0.53
N GLU A 53 -18.19 -1.48 -0.73
CA GLU A 53 -17.35 -1.78 -1.88
C GLU A 53 -16.13 -0.84 -1.92
N LYS A 54 -16.34 0.47 -1.77
CA LYS A 54 -15.24 1.44 -1.82
C LYS A 54 -14.32 1.32 -0.61
N ASP A 55 -14.85 1.00 0.57
CA ASP A 55 -14.04 0.73 1.76
C ASP A 55 -13.13 -0.50 1.56
N GLN A 56 -13.67 -1.60 1.02
CA GLN A 56 -12.86 -2.79 0.69
C GLN A 56 -11.76 -2.49 -0.33
N PHE A 57 -12.08 -1.70 -1.35
CA PHE A 57 -11.10 -1.25 -2.33
C PHE A 57 -9.96 -0.44 -1.68
N LEU A 58 -10.28 0.51 -0.79
CA LEU A 58 -9.26 1.28 -0.08
C LEU A 58 -8.41 0.43 0.86
N GLN A 59 -9.01 -0.55 1.53
CA GLN A 59 -8.28 -1.51 2.35
C GLN A 59 -7.28 -2.32 1.51
N PHE A 60 -7.69 -2.76 0.31
CA PHE A 60 -6.80 -3.43 -0.63
C PHE A 60 -5.63 -2.53 -1.05
N ALA A 61 -5.91 -1.28 -1.44
CA ALA A 61 -4.88 -0.32 -1.84
C ALA A 61 -3.88 -0.04 -0.71
N ARG A 62 -4.34 0.15 0.53
CA ARG A 62 -3.47 0.33 1.71
C ARG A 62 -2.60 -0.90 1.97
N THR A 63 -3.16 -2.10 1.81
CA THR A 63 -2.42 -3.35 2.01
C THR A 63 -1.34 -3.51 0.95
N GLY A 64 -1.65 -3.22 -0.31
CA GLY A 64 -0.70 -3.23 -1.41
C GLY A 64 0.45 -2.23 -1.18
N LEU A 65 0.12 -0.99 -0.81
CA LEU A 65 1.10 0.04 -0.48
C LEU A 65 2.05 -0.41 0.63
N TRP A 66 1.50 -0.95 1.73
CA TRP A 66 2.31 -1.45 2.85
C TRP A 66 3.21 -2.62 2.44
N ALA A 67 2.71 -3.55 1.64
CA ALA A 67 3.50 -4.66 1.12
C ALA A 67 4.67 -4.17 0.24
N SER A 68 4.43 -3.19 -0.64
CA SER A 68 5.47 -2.60 -1.50
C SER A 68 6.56 -1.91 -0.70
N VAL A 69 6.19 -1.09 0.29
CA VAL A 69 7.15 -0.41 1.18
C VAL A 69 7.92 -1.42 2.03
N ARG A 70 7.26 -2.47 2.50
CA ARG A 70 7.91 -3.54 3.27
C ARG A 70 8.95 -4.29 2.43
N GLY A 71 8.60 -4.71 1.21
CA GLY A 71 9.54 -5.41 0.32
C GLY A 71 10.78 -4.57 0.04
N MET A 72 10.58 -3.27 -0.23
CA MET A 72 11.68 -2.32 -0.39
C MET A 72 12.59 -2.26 0.83
N ASN A 73 12.03 -2.16 2.05
CA ASN A 73 12.80 -2.15 3.29
C ASN A 73 13.62 -3.44 3.47
N GLU A 74 13.02 -4.60 3.19
CA GLU A 74 13.70 -5.89 3.35
C GLU A 74 14.93 -5.97 2.42
N GLU A 75 14.80 -5.51 1.17
CA GLU A 75 15.89 -5.46 0.20
C GLU A 75 17.01 -4.49 0.65
N VAL A 76 16.71 -3.22 0.97
CA VAL A 76 17.82 -2.29 1.35
C VAL A 76 18.46 -2.66 2.69
N LEU A 77 17.70 -3.21 3.64
CA LEU A 77 18.28 -3.68 4.92
C LEU A 77 19.22 -4.87 4.72
N GLN A 78 18.94 -5.75 3.75
CA GLN A 78 19.84 -6.83 3.39
C GLN A 78 21.17 -6.26 2.88
N ASP A 79 21.13 -5.35 1.89
CA ASP A 79 22.34 -4.76 1.30
C ASP A 79 23.17 -3.97 2.33
N LEU A 80 22.50 -3.23 3.22
CA LEU A 80 23.13 -2.54 4.35
C LEU A 80 23.81 -3.51 5.31
N GLY A 81 23.13 -4.63 5.63
CA GLY A 81 23.66 -5.66 6.50
C GLY A 81 24.90 -6.35 5.92
N GLU A 82 24.87 -6.67 4.63
CA GLU A 82 26.00 -7.24 3.90
C GLU A 82 27.20 -6.29 3.88
N THR A 83 26.98 -5.03 3.50
CA THR A 83 28.04 -4.00 3.44
C THR A 83 28.63 -3.72 4.82
N ARG A 84 27.79 -3.67 5.86
CA ARG A 84 28.27 -3.53 7.25
C ARG A 84 29.17 -4.68 7.65
N ASN A 85 28.82 -5.92 7.30
CA ASN A 85 29.65 -7.08 7.61
C ASN A 85 31.00 -7.03 6.87
N ASN A 86 30.98 -6.61 5.61
CA ASN A 86 32.21 -6.42 4.82
C ASN A 86 33.13 -5.38 5.48
N VAL A 87 32.61 -4.24 5.91
CA VAL A 87 33.41 -3.20 6.60
C VAL A 87 33.85 -3.66 8.00
N GLU A 88 33.01 -4.38 8.73
CA GLU A 88 33.31 -4.83 10.09
C GLU A 88 34.48 -5.81 10.11
N TYR A 89 34.47 -6.78 9.21
CA TYR A 89 35.39 -7.92 9.19
C TYR A 89 36.45 -7.85 8.07
N GLY A 90 36.28 -6.98 7.07
CA GLY A 90 37.17 -6.91 5.90
C GLY A 90 38.63 -6.57 6.25
N PHE A 91 38.87 -5.91 7.39
CA PHE A 91 40.23 -5.61 7.82
C PHE A 91 40.85 -6.64 8.78
N ASP A 92 40.14 -7.71 9.15
CA ASP A 92 40.63 -8.64 10.17
C ASP A 92 41.90 -9.37 9.74
N ASP A 93 41.99 -9.77 8.47
CA ASP A 93 43.17 -10.47 7.94
C ASP A 93 44.42 -9.59 7.95
N VAL A 94 44.32 -8.35 7.47
CA VAL A 94 45.46 -7.41 7.46
C VAL A 94 45.84 -6.98 8.88
N ARG A 95 44.87 -6.83 9.80
CA ARG A 95 45.14 -6.55 11.22
C ARG A 95 45.87 -7.73 11.88
N LEU A 96 45.50 -8.96 11.54
CA LEU A 96 46.18 -10.16 12.02
C LEU A 96 47.62 -10.22 11.50
N GLU A 97 47.83 -9.96 10.20
CA GLU A 97 49.16 -9.89 9.57
C GLU A 97 50.07 -8.89 10.30
N ILE A 98 49.58 -7.65 10.51
CA ILE A 98 50.32 -6.62 11.25
C ILE A 98 50.62 -7.07 12.69
N SER A 99 49.64 -7.67 13.37
CA SER A 99 49.80 -8.11 14.77
C SER A 99 50.88 -9.18 14.92
N LEU A 100 50.98 -10.11 13.95
CA LEU A 100 52.02 -11.13 13.94
C LEU A 100 53.41 -10.51 13.79
N LEU A 101 53.57 -9.54 12.88
CA LEU A 101 54.84 -8.82 12.68
C LEU A 101 55.29 -8.04 13.94
N ILE A 102 54.35 -7.45 14.68
CA ILE A 102 54.67 -6.79 15.95
C ILE A 102 55.22 -7.80 16.96
N VAL A 103 54.59 -8.97 17.07
CA VAL A 103 55.00 -10.03 18.03
C VAL A 103 56.36 -10.64 17.69
N GLU A 104 56.72 -10.73 16.42
CA GLU A 104 58.03 -11.23 15.98
C GLU A 104 59.20 -10.35 16.47
N GLY A 105 58.95 -9.06 16.75
CA GLY A 105 59.88 -8.18 17.48
C GLY A 105 61.08 -7.66 16.68
N ASN A 106 61.12 -7.93 15.38
CA ASN A 106 62.24 -7.59 14.49
C ASN A 106 62.00 -6.34 13.63
N HIS A 107 60.80 -5.74 13.74
CA HIS A 107 60.26 -4.74 12.82
C HIS A 107 60.01 -3.40 13.51
N ASN A 108 59.73 -2.36 12.73
CA ASN A 108 59.38 -1.05 13.28
C ASN A 108 57.94 -1.07 13.83
N GLU A 109 57.81 -1.37 15.12
CA GLU A 109 56.52 -1.47 15.83
C GLU A 109 55.67 -0.19 15.68
N GLN A 110 56.26 0.99 15.79
CA GLN A 110 55.50 2.24 15.67
C GLN A 110 54.91 2.40 14.27
N CYS A 111 55.67 2.07 13.23
CA CYS A 111 55.19 2.08 11.85
C CYS A 111 53.99 1.13 11.66
N LEU A 112 54.05 -0.07 12.24
CA LEU A 112 52.96 -1.05 12.21
C LEU A 112 51.72 -0.60 12.98
N LEU A 113 51.89 -0.02 14.17
CA LEU A 113 50.79 0.54 14.97
C LEU A 113 50.11 1.72 14.25
N ASP A 114 50.88 2.57 13.55
CA ASP A 114 50.35 3.67 12.77
C ASP A 114 49.42 3.15 11.64
N LEU A 115 49.78 2.04 10.97
CA LEU A 115 48.91 1.38 9.98
C LEU A 115 47.61 0.88 10.62
N VAL A 116 47.65 0.30 11.83
CA VAL A 116 46.43 -0.12 12.56
C VAL A 116 45.55 1.08 12.90
N TYR A 117 46.13 2.20 13.32
CA TYR A 117 45.37 3.42 13.58
C TYR A 117 44.70 3.97 12.33
N GLU A 118 45.36 3.87 11.17
CA GLU A 118 44.75 4.21 9.89
C GLU A 118 43.57 3.29 9.55
N ILE A 119 43.71 1.96 9.72
CA ILE A 119 42.60 1.00 9.55
C ILE A 119 41.40 1.37 10.42
N VAL A 120 41.62 1.64 11.71
CA VAL A 120 40.53 1.99 12.63
C VAL A 120 39.83 3.27 12.20
N ARG A 121 40.59 4.28 11.75
CA ARG A 121 40.02 5.54 11.25
C ARG A 121 39.20 5.31 9.99
N GLU A 122 39.70 4.53 9.04
CA GLU A 122 39.00 4.21 7.80
C GLU A 122 37.69 3.46 8.10
N LYS A 123 37.73 2.46 8.98
CA LYS A 123 36.53 1.71 9.38
C LYS A 123 35.44 2.61 9.96
N VAL A 124 35.80 3.59 10.79
CA VAL A 124 34.84 4.59 11.32
C VAL A 124 34.27 5.43 10.17
N GLN A 125 35.11 5.92 9.27
CA GLN A 125 34.67 6.72 8.13
C GLN A 125 33.73 5.94 7.20
N LEU A 126 34.04 4.69 6.88
CA LEU A 126 33.18 3.82 6.07
C LEU A 126 31.83 3.56 6.78
N GLY A 127 31.82 3.42 8.10
CA GLY A 127 30.59 3.35 8.90
C GLY A 127 29.72 4.60 8.81
N ASP A 128 30.32 5.78 8.84
CA ASP A 128 29.62 7.05 8.61
C ASP A 128 29.06 7.14 7.18
N GLU A 129 29.80 6.64 6.18
CA GLU A 129 29.32 6.59 4.79
C GLU A 129 28.14 5.61 4.62
N ILE A 130 28.16 4.44 5.28
CA ILE A 130 27.02 3.51 5.29
C ILE A 130 25.78 4.20 5.86
N SER A 131 25.95 4.97 6.93
CA SER A 131 24.85 5.70 7.57
C SER A 131 24.24 6.73 6.61
N ARG A 132 25.06 7.43 5.82
CA ARG A 132 24.55 8.37 4.80
C ARG A 132 23.77 7.67 3.69
N CYS A 133 24.27 6.54 3.17
CA CYS A 133 23.50 5.77 2.18
C CYS A 133 22.15 5.30 2.75
N ALA A 134 22.10 4.95 4.04
CA ALA A 134 20.86 4.54 4.72
C ALA A 134 19.89 5.72 4.90
N ASP A 135 20.39 6.92 5.22
CA ASP A 135 19.59 8.14 5.35
C ASP A 135 18.97 8.53 4.00
N ASP A 136 19.77 8.57 2.92
CA ASP A 136 19.29 8.87 1.57
C ASP A 136 18.21 7.86 1.10
N ALA A 137 18.42 6.58 1.40
CA ALA A 137 17.44 5.52 1.10
C ALA A 137 16.13 5.70 1.89
N ASN A 138 16.21 6.11 3.17
CA ASN A 138 15.03 6.39 3.97
C ASN A 138 14.24 7.59 3.45
N ASP A 139 14.92 8.69 3.11
CA ASP A 139 14.27 9.88 2.58
C ASP A 139 13.51 9.58 1.28
N ALA A 140 14.16 8.88 0.34
CA ALA A 140 13.52 8.49 -0.92
C ALA A 140 12.32 7.55 -0.70
N LYS A 141 12.47 6.59 0.21
CA LYS A 141 11.44 5.62 0.56
C LYS A 141 10.24 6.27 1.25
N ASP A 142 10.44 7.23 2.15
CA ASP A 142 9.37 7.86 2.91
C ASP A 142 8.60 8.88 2.07
N ALA A 143 9.28 9.56 1.14
CA ALA A 143 8.65 10.49 0.20
C ALA A 143 7.72 9.78 -0.80
N LEU A 144 8.08 8.57 -1.25
CA LEU A 144 7.36 7.86 -2.31
C LEU A 144 5.89 7.54 -1.96
N PRO A 145 5.54 7.01 -0.78
CA PRO A 145 4.16 6.69 -0.42
C PRO A 145 3.40 7.86 0.21
N GLU A 146 4.04 8.98 0.56
CA GLU A 146 3.44 10.08 1.33
C GLU A 146 2.18 10.65 0.63
N SER A 147 2.31 11.04 -0.63
CA SER A 147 1.20 11.55 -1.45
C SER A 147 0.07 10.52 -1.59
N PHE A 148 0.42 9.24 -1.70
CA PHE A 148 -0.56 8.18 -1.84
C PHE A 148 -1.32 7.93 -0.52
N TYR A 149 -0.66 8.02 0.64
CA TYR A 149 -1.34 7.97 1.94
C TYR A 149 -2.33 9.12 2.11
N GLU A 150 -1.96 10.35 1.73
CA GLU A 150 -2.85 11.50 1.76
C GLU A 150 -4.07 11.28 0.86
N PHE A 151 -3.86 10.78 -0.35
CA PHE A 151 -4.92 10.47 -1.29
C PHE A 151 -5.88 9.39 -0.76
N LEU A 152 -5.35 8.28 -0.22
CA LEU A 152 -6.16 7.22 0.39
C LEU A 152 -6.94 7.71 1.61
N ASN A 153 -6.39 8.66 2.38
CA ASN A 153 -7.09 9.28 3.51
C ASN A 153 -8.25 10.17 3.04
N LEU A 154 -8.07 10.92 1.95
CA LEU A 154 -9.15 11.70 1.34
C LEU A 154 -10.26 10.77 0.84
N LEU A 155 -9.90 9.73 0.10
CA LEU A 155 -10.87 8.74 -0.41
C LEU A 155 -11.61 8.02 0.71
N GLN A 156 -10.95 7.73 1.84
CA GLN A 156 -11.61 7.14 3.02
C GLN A 156 -12.69 8.07 3.60
N ARG A 157 -12.39 9.37 3.69
CA ARG A 157 -13.38 10.36 4.17
C ARG A 157 -14.57 10.44 3.23
N LEU A 158 -14.33 10.41 1.92
CA LEU A 158 -15.40 10.36 0.91
C LEU A 158 -16.21 9.07 1.03
N SER A 159 -15.56 7.92 1.18
CA SER A 159 -16.26 6.64 1.40
C SER A 159 -17.16 6.69 2.63
N ASN A 160 -16.70 7.24 3.75
CA ASN A 160 -17.52 7.39 4.96
C ASN A 160 -18.71 8.33 4.72
N ALA A 161 -18.52 9.41 3.96
CA ALA A 161 -19.62 10.33 3.61
C ALA A 161 -20.70 9.68 2.73
N ILE A 162 -20.34 8.69 1.88
CA ILE A 162 -21.29 7.92 1.08
C ILE A 162 -22.30 7.19 1.96
N ALA A 163 -21.85 6.58 3.07
CA ALA A 163 -22.71 5.88 4.01
C ALA A 163 -23.79 6.78 4.65
N GLU A 164 -23.48 8.07 4.82
CA GLU A 164 -24.36 9.06 5.44
C GLU A 164 -25.16 9.89 4.42
N THR A 165 -24.92 9.70 3.12
CA THR A 165 -25.46 10.56 2.06
C THR A 165 -26.98 10.62 2.07
N THR A 166 -27.65 9.47 2.27
CA THR A 166 -29.12 9.45 2.33
C THR A 166 -29.69 10.27 3.47
N LEU A 167 -29.05 10.27 4.64
CA LEU A 167 -29.44 11.11 5.77
C LEU A 167 -29.18 12.60 5.50
N TYR A 168 -28.03 12.93 4.93
CA TYR A 168 -27.66 14.31 4.59
C TYR A 168 -28.66 14.95 3.62
N THR A 169 -29.20 14.18 2.69
CA THR A 169 -30.15 14.71 1.70
C THR A 169 -31.43 15.30 2.33
N PHE A 170 -31.87 14.83 3.51
CA PHE A 170 -33.03 15.40 4.22
C PHE A 170 -32.78 16.78 4.82
N VAL A 171 -31.52 17.18 5.00
CA VAL A 171 -31.17 18.52 5.47
C VAL A 171 -31.30 19.53 4.33
N GLY A 172 -31.05 19.10 3.09
CA GLY A 172 -31.03 19.97 1.90
C GLY A 172 -32.28 19.89 1.01
N GLN A 173 -33.08 18.83 1.13
CA GLN A 173 -34.25 18.59 0.27
C GLN A 173 -35.56 18.69 1.06
N ASN A 174 -36.57 19.33 0.47
CA ASN A 174 -37.91 19.39 1.07
C ASN A 174 -38.75 18.18 0.64
N SER A 175 -38.48 17.03 1.27
CA SER A 175 -39.13 15.74 0.98
C SER A 175 -40.65 15.76 1.16
N VAL A 176 -41.19 16.71 1.93
CA VAL A 176 -42.62 16.83 2.24
C VAL A 176 -43.37 17.54 1.12
N THR A 177 -42.81 18.62 0.58
CA THR A 177 -43.47 19.40 -0.47
C THR A 177 -43.07 18.97 -1.88
N ASP A 178 -41.89 18.39 -2.05
CA ASP A 178 -41.36 17.96 -3.35
C ASP A 178 -40.60 16.61 -3.27
N PRO A 179 -41.34 15.50 -3.12
CA PRO A 179 -40.75 14.17 -3.03
C PRO A 179 -40.10 13.69 -4.33
N GLU A 180 -40.58 14.17 -5.49
CA GLU A 180 -40.05 13.77 -6.80
C GLU A 180 -38.65 14.36 -7.02
N ARG A 181 -38.47 15.65 -6.67
CA ARG A 181 -37.14 16.26 -6.75
C ARG A 181 -36.15 15.65 -5.77
N HIS A 182 -36.59 15.24 -4.58
CA HIS A 182 -35.71 14.55 -3.63
C HIS A 182 -35.26 13.18 -4.18
N LEU A 183 -36.17 12.42 -4.80
CA LEU A 183 -35.82 11.16 -5.44
C LEU A 183 -34.84 11.35 -6.60
N GLU A 184 -35.08 12.35 -7.47
CA GLU A 184 -34.16 12.70 -8.56
C GLU A 184 -32.78 13.08 -8.02
N TYR A 185 -32.71 13.85 -6.94
CA TYR A 185 -31.45 14.20 -6.29
C TYR A 185 -30.70 12.97 -5.75
N LEU A 186 -31.40 12.00 -5.15
CA LEU A 186 -30.78 10.74 -4.69
C LEU A 186 -30.22 9.93 -5.86
N GLN A 187 -30.96 9.86 -6.97
CA GLN A 187 -30.54 9.19 -8.21
C GLN A 187 -29.29 9.84 -8.80
N GLU A 188 -29.32 11.16 -8.99
CA GLU A 188 -28.21 11.97 -9.50
C GLU A 188 -26.98 11.81 -8.61
N SER A 189 -27.15 11.93 -7.29
CA SER A 189 -26.05 11.81 -6.32
C SER A 189 -25.43 10.43 -6.34
N PHE A 190 -26.23 9.37 -6.43
CA PHE A 190 -25.72 8.01 -6.50
C PHE A 190 -24.91 7.80 -7.79
N ALA A 191 -25.47 8.18 -8.93
CA ALA A 191 -24.83 8.01 -10.24
C ALA A 191 -23.53 8.81 -10.33
N GLU A 192 -23.51 10.04 -9.83
CA GLU A 192 -22.31 10.88 -9.83
C GLU A 192 -21.24 10.33 -8.90
N THR A 193 -21.63 9.84 -7.71
CA THR A 193 -20.70 9.20 -6.78
C THR A 193 -20.06 7.97 -7.42
N ASP A 194 -20.85 7.07 -7.96
CA ASP A 194 -20.35 5.86 -8.61
C ASP A 194 -19.44 6.18 -9.82
N ARG A 195 -19.82 7.18 -10.62
CA ARG A 195 -19.03 7.69 -11.75
C ARG A 195 -17.68 8.23 -11.27
N ALA A 196 -17.65 9.11 -10.28
CA ALA A 196 -16.42 9.71 -9.76
C ALA A 196 -15.46 8.64 -9.24
N TRP A 197 -15.96 7.62 -8.54
CA TRP A 197 -15.12 6.52 -8.08
C TRP A 197 -14.56 5.69 -9.22
N THR A 198 -15.39 5.34 -10.20
CA THR A 198 -15.01 4.44 -11.29
C THR A 198 -14.12 5.11 -12.34
N GLN A 199 -14.38 6.38 -12.65
CA GLN A 199 -13.71 7.11 -13.72
C GLN A 199 -12.55 7.99 -13.25
N GLU A 200 -12.51 8.35 -11.97
CA GLU A 200 -11.52 9.30 -11.45
C GLU A 200 -10.69 8.66 -10.33
N ALA A 201 -11.31 8.20 -9.25
CA ALA A 201 -10.56 7.67 -8.09
C ALA A 201 -9.81 6.36 -8.40
N LEU A 202 -10.48 5.39 -9.03
CA LEU A 202 -9.90 4.08 -9.33
C LEU A 202 -8.66 4.19 -10.25
N PRO A 203 -8.69 4.92 -11.38
CA PRO A 203 -7.51 5.12 -12.22
C PRO A 203 -6.35 5.81 -11.48
N LEU A 204 -6.63 6.79 -10.62
CA LEU A 204 -5.61 7.46 -9.84
C LEU A 204 -4.95 6.52 -8.83
N VAL A 205 -5.73 5.70 -8.11
CA VAL A 205 -5.18 4.70 -7.19
C VAL A 205 -4.31 3.68 -7.94
N GLN A 206 -4.75 3.23 -9.12
CA GLN A 206 -3.95 2.32 -9.94
C GLN A 206 -2.63 2.99 -10.37
N PHE A 207 -2.68 4.24 -10.81
CA PHE A 207 -1.48 4.99 -11.18
C PHE A 207 -0.48 5.10 -10.02
N GLU A 208 -0.94 5.40 -8.80
CA GLU A 208 -0.08 5.46 -7.62
C GLU A 208 0.53 4.08 -7.28
N LEU A 209 -0.25 3.01 -7.37
CA LEU A 209 0.26 1.64 -7.18
C LEU A 209 1.31 1.27 -8.22
N ASP A 210 1.08 1.60 -9.49
CA ASP A 210 2.02 1.35 -10.59
C ASP A 210 3.29 2.19 -10.41
N ALA A 211 3.17 3.44 -9.97
CA ALA A 211 4.30 4.30 -9.66
C ALA A 211 5.14 3.72 -8.50
N MET A 212 4.50 3.21 -7.45
CA MET A 212 5.21 2.51 -6.36
C MET A 212 5.96 1.28 -6.88
N GLU A 213 5.32 0.46 -7.70
CA GLU A 213 5.93 -0.75 -8.25
C GLU A 213 7.11 -0.42 -9.17
N TYR A 214 6.99 0.64 -9.97
CA TYR A 214 8.03 1.12 -10.87
C TYR A 214 9.25 1.71 -10.13
N ASN A 215 9.01 2.54 -9.11
CA ASN A 215 10.09 3.23 -8.40
C ASN A 215 10.81 2.35 -7.38
N ARG A 216 10.15 1.33 -6.82
CA ARG A 216 10.76 0.39 -5.86
C ARG A 216 12.15 -0.11 -6.30
N PRO A 217 12.31 -0.76 -7.46
CA PRO A 217 13.61 -1.28 -7.89
C PRO A 217 14.66 -0.19 -8.13
N LEU A 218 14.25 1.04 -8.45
CA LEU A 218 15.18 2.16 -8.65
C LEU A 218 15.80 2.61 -7.32
N ILE A 219 14.98 2.76 -6.28
CA ILE A 219 15.46 3.12 -4.94
C ILE A 219 16.39 2.05 -4.37
N VAL A 220 16.04 0.78 -4.56
CA VAL A 220 16.90 -0.35 -4.17
C VAL A 220 18.22 -0.31 -4.93
N ALA A 221 18.19 -0.12 -6.26
CA ALA A 221 19.39 -0.06 -7.07
C ALA A 221 20.30 1.13 -6.73
N ASP A 222 19.74 2.31 -6.47
CA ASP A 222 20.50 3.49 -6.07
C ASP A 222 21.20 3.26 -4.71
N THR A 223 20.50 2.61 -3.77
CA THR A 223 21.09 2.24 -2.47
C THR A 223 22.21 1.22 -2.65
N ALA A 224 21.98 0.17 -3.44
CA ALA A 224 22.99 -0.85 -3.74
C ALA A 224 24.23 -0.23 -4.41
N GLN A 225 24.04 0.74 -5.31
CA GLN A 225 25.15 1.47 -5.93
C GLN A 225 25.93 2.30 -4.92
N CYS A 226 25.27 3.01 -4.02
CA CYS A 226 25.91 3.77 -2.94
C CYS A 226 26.79 2.85 -2.08
N LEU A 227 26.25 1.68 -1.69
CA LEU A 227 26.93 0.70 -0.87
C LEU A 227 28.09 -0.01 -1.60
N GLN A 228 27.96 -0.25 -2.91
CA GLN A 228 29.05 -0.82 -3.70
C GLN A 228 30.30 0.08 -3.69
N VAL A 229 30.12 1.40 -3.75
CA VAL A 229 31.25 2.35 -3.65
C VAL A 229 31.99 2.20 -2.32
N ILE A 230 31.28 1.91 -1.22
CA ILE A 230 31.88 1.69 0.11
C ILE A 230 32.68 0.38 0.12
N ASN A 231 32.12 -0.69 -0.44
CA ASN A 231 32.83 -1.97 -0.57
C ASN A 231 34.12 -1.82 -1.40
N ASP A 232 34.05 -1.09 -2.52
CA ASP A 232 35.22 -0.83 -3.37
C ASP A 232 36.29 -0.01 -2.64
N LYS A 233 35.89 1.00 -1.87
CA LYS A 233 36.80 1.79 -1.03
C LYS A 233 37.47 0.94 0.05
N GLN A 234 36.70 0.09 0.73
CA GLN A 234 37.23 -0.83 1.76
C GLN A 234 38.32 -1.72 1.17
N GLN A 235 38.05 -2.38 0.05
CA GLN A 235 39.02 -3.27 -0.61
C GLN A 235 40.27 -2.50 -1.06
N ALA A 236 40.09 -1.34 -1.71
CA ALA A 236 41.21 -0.53 -2.16
C ALA A 236 42.09 -0.04 -1.00
N PHE A 237 41.48 0.30 0.13
CA PHE A 237 42.20 0.70 1.34
C PHE A 237 42.97 -0.49 1.95
N GLU A 238 42.36 -1.67 2.03
CA GLU A 238 43.02 -2.87 2.52
C GLU A 238 44.27 -3.19 1.69
N ASP A 239 44.14 -3.19 0.36
CA ASP A 239 45.25 -3.42 -0.57
C ASP A 239 46.37 -2.40 -0.38
N SER A 240 46.01 -1.13 -0.17
CA SER A 240 46.95 -0.04 0.10
C SER A 240 47.73 -0.26 1.41
N ILE A 241 47.05 -0.69 2.49
CA ILE A 241 47.73 -1.02 3.74
C ILE A 241 48.69 -2.19 3.54
N ARG A 242 48.25 -3.28 2.89
CA ARG A 242 49.11 -4.45 2.63
C ARG A 242 50.36 -4.08 1.85
N GLN A 243 50.26 -3.20 0.86
CA GLN A 243 51.42 -2.71 0.09
C GLN A 243 52.40 -1.87 0.92
N ARG A 244 51.96 -1.28 2.02
CA ARG A 244 52.78 -0.44 2.90
C ARG A 244 53.45 -1.21 4.04
N ILE A 245 52.95 -2.40 4.40
CA ILE A 245 53.55 -3.27 5.42
C ILE A 245 55.06 -3.49 5.19
N PRO A 246 55.55 -3.80 3.97
CA PRO A 246 56.98 -4.02 3.72
C PRO A 246 57.89 -2.84 4.07
N SER A 247 57.36 -1.61 4.11
CA SER A 247 58.15 -0.43 4.49
C SER A 247 58.44 -0.33 6.00
N CYS A 248 57.74 -1.14 6.81
CA CYS A 248 57.93 -1.23 8.25
C CYS A 248 58.84 -2.40 8.68
N LEU A 249 59.27 -3.25 7.73
CA LEU A 249 60.05 -4.46 7.99
C LEU A 249 61.52 -4.18 8.31
#